data_AF-A0A924NBR9-F1
#
_entry.id   AF-A0A924NBR9-F1
#
_cell.length_a   1.000
_cell.length_b   1.000
_cell.length_c   1.000
_cell.angle_alpha   90.00
_cell.angle_beta   90.00
_cell.angle_gamma   90.00
#
_symmetry.space_group_name_H-M   'P 1'
#
loop_
_entity.id
_entity.type
_entity.pdbx_description
1 polymer ?
#
loop_
_entity_poly.entity_id
_entity_poly.type
_entity_poly.pdbx_seq_one_letter_code
_entity_poly.pdbx_strand_id
1 'polypeptide(L)' 'MDDWQNGGFDLYLHWPFCQSKCPYCDFNSHVAESIDQSRWKRAYLVEIDRIAAETPGRVLLSVFFGGGTPSLMEPGL' A
#
# COMPACT_ATOMS: atom_id res chain seq x y z
N MET A 1 -30.89 12.66 1.27
CA MET A 1 -30.40 12.32 -0.08
C MET A 1 -29.21 11.42 0.18
N ASP A 2 -29.41 10.10 0.08
CA ASP A 2 -28.43 9.12 0.52
C ASP A 2 -27.17 9.23 -0.33
N ASP A 3 -26.04 9.49 0.33
CA ASP A 3 -24.75 9.81 -0.28
C ASP A 3 -24.00 8.57 -0.80
N TRP A 4 -24.66 7.75 -1.61
CA TRP A 4 -23.97 6.69 -2.37
C TRP A 4 -23.14 7.28 -3.53
N GLN A 5 -23.34 8.56 -3.87
CA GLN A 5 -22.68 9.29 -4.96
C GLN A 5 -21.25 9.74 -4.60
N ASN A 6 -20.96 10.02 -3.32
CA ASN A 6 -19.58 10.12 -2.81
C ASN A 6 -19.05 8.77 -2.31
N GLY A 7 -19.50 7.64 -2.89
CA GLY A 7 -19.14 6.28 -2.49
C GLY A 7 -17.67 6.18 -2.12
N GLY A 8 -17.43 6.21 -0.81
CA GLY A 8 -16.09 6.27 -0.25
C GLY A 8 -15.27 5.08 -0.70
N PHE A 9 -13.95 5.20 -0.61
CA PHE A 9 -13.07 4.09 -0.92
C PHE A 9 -12.00 3.94 0.14
N ASP A 10 -11.36 2.79 0.09
CA ASP A 10 -10.26 2.43 0.96
C ASP A 10 -9.01 2.22 0.10
N LEU A 11 -7.85 2.57 0.65
CA LEU A 11 -6.56 2.40 -0.01
C LEU A 11 -5.82 1.22 0.64
N TYR A 12 -5.46 0.23 -0.17
CA TYR A 12 -4.57 -0.85 0.25
C TYR A 12 -3.16 -0.61 -0.29
N LEU A 13 -2.20 -0.40 0.61
CA LEU A 13 -0.78 -0.30 0.30
C LEU A 13 -0.11 -1.67 0.48
N HIS A 14 0.34 -2.23 -0.64
CA HIS A 14 1.00 -3.51 -0.67
C HIS A 14 2.51 -3.35 -0.45
N TRP A 15 3.03 -3.86 0.66
CA TRP A 15 4.45 -4.03 0.94
C TRP A 15 4.86 -5.48 0.65
N PRO A 16 5.64 -5.76 -0.39
CA PRO A 16 5.84 -7.13 -0.84
C PRO A 16 7.02 -7.84 -0.16
N PHE A 17 7.58 -7.32 0.94
CA PHE A 17 8.80 -7.89 1.52
C PHE A 17 8.59 -8.53 2.89
N CYS A 18 9.24 -9.66 3.09
CA CYS A 18 9.34 -10.37 4.37
C CYS A 18 10.81 -10.53 4.77
N GLN A 19 11.08 -10.62 6.07
CA GLN A 19 12.40 -10.98 6.58
C GLN A 19 12.78 -12.43 6.21
N SER A 20 11.79 -13.33 6.18
CA SER A 20 11.92 -14.70 5.72
C SER A 20 10.59 -15.19 5.12
N LYS A 21 10.64 -16.23 4.28
CA LYS A 21 9.43 -16.81 3.68
C LYS A 21 8.94 -17.96 4.56
N CYS A 22 7.71 -17.87 5.06
CA CYS A 22 7.07 -19.00 5.75
C CYS A 22 6.79 -20.14 4.75
N PRO A 23 6.91 -21.42 5.14
CA PRO A 23 6.75 -22.56 4.22
C PRO A 23 5.33 -22.70 3.65
N TYR A 24 4.35 -22.06 4.29
CA TYR A 24 2.95 -22.05 3.85
C TYR A 24 2.55 -20.74 3.14
N CYS A 25 3.45 -19.77 3.00
CA CYS A 25 3.10 -18.44 2.51
C CYS A 25 2.91 -18.43 0.99
N ASP A 26 1.68 -18.24 0.54
CA ASP A 26 1.29 -18.09 -0.87
C ASP A 26 1.06 -16.62 -1.29
N PHE A 27 1.10 -15.68 -0.35
CA PHE A 27 1.03 -14.26 -0.63
C PHE A 27 2.14 -13.82 -1.61
N ASN A 28 1.82 -12.81 -2.42
CA ASN A 28 2.81 -12.07 -3.19
C ASN A 28 3.77 -11.38 -2.21
N SER A 29 4.86 -12.06 -1.90
CA SER A 29 5.90 -11.56 -1.03
C SER A 29 7.25 -12.19 -1.34
N HIS A 30 8.30 -11.45 -1.06
CA HIS A 30 9.67 -11.74 -1.42
C HIS A 30 10.59 -11.54 -0.22
N VAL A 31 11.65 -12.35 -0.15
CA VAL A 31 12.77 -12.09 0.74
C VAL A 31 13.83 -11.35 -0.07
N ALA A 32 14.29 -10.22 0.43
CA ALA A 32 15.33 -9.41 -0.19
C ALA A 32 16.39 -9.06 0.85
N GLU A 33 17.66 -9.15 0.47
CA GLU A 33 18.79 -8.81 1.37
C GLU A 33 18.82 -7.31 1.70
N SER A 34 18.50 -6.47 0.70
CA SER A 34 18.41 -5.02 0.86
C SER A 34 17.21 -4.49 0.09
N ILE A 35 16.50 -3.52 0.70
CA ILE A 35 15.35 -2.87 0.08
C ILE A 35 15.63 -1.38 0.05
N ASP A 36 15.64 -0.79 -1.16
CA ASP A 36 15.66 0.67 -1.31
C ASP A 36 14.28 1.25 -0.95
N GLN A 37 14.05 1.45 0.34
CA GLN A 37 12.79 1.98 0.86
C GLN A 37 12.48 3.37 0.29
N SER A 38 13.51 4.20 0.04
CA SER A 38 13.33 5.52 -0.57
C SER A 38 12.75 5.42 -1.99
N ARG A 39 13.17 4.43 -2.78
CA ARG A 39 12.58 4.15 -4.10
C ARG A 39 11.13 3.69 -3.98
N TRP A 40 10.82 2.84 -3.01
CA TRP A 40 9.44 2.39 -2.75
C TRP A 40 8.53 3.53 -2.31
N LYS A 41 8.98 4.39 -1.38
CA LYS A 41 8.27 5.61 -0.99
C LYS A 41 7.91 6.46 -2.20
N ARG A 42 8.89 6.76 -3.07
CA ARG A 42 8.65 7.54 -4.29
C ARG A 42 7.63 6.87 -5.21
N ALA A 43 7.71 5.55 -5.38
CA ALA A 43 6.76 4.81 -6.21
C ALA A 43 5.33 4.86 -5.64
N TYR A 44 5.15 4.69 -4.32
CA TYR A 44 3.84 4.81 -3.69
C TYR A 44 3.25 6.21 -3.84
N LEU A 45 4.04 7.26 -3.61
CA LEU A 45 3.58 8.64 -3.75
C LEU A 45 3.13 8.94 -5.19
N VAL A 46 3.91 8.54 -6.18
CA VAL A 46 3.54 8.71 -7.60
C VAL A 46 2.23 8.00 -7.94
N GLU A 47 2.03 6.78 -7.43
CA GLU A 47 0.80 6.03 -7.69
C GLU A 47 -0.41 6.61 -6.94
N ILE A 48 -0.22 7.08 -5.71
CA ILE A 48 -1.26 7.77 -4.94
C ILE A 48 -1.69 9.05 -5.66
N ASP A 49 -0.74 9.84 -6.17
CA ASP A 49 -1.04 11.06 -6.94
C ASP A 49 -1.83 10.74 -8.21
N ARG A 50 -1.46 9.67 -8.92
CA ARG A 50 -2.19 9.19 -10.11
C ARG A 50 -3.63 8.80 -9.77
N ILE A 51 -3.83 7.99 -8.73
CA ILE A 51 -5.17 7.55 -8.31
C ILE A 51 -6.00 8.73 -7.79
N ALA A 52 -5.39 9.69 -7.09
CA ALA A 52 -6.08 10.89 -6.62
C ALA A 52 -6.64 11.71 -7.80
N ALA A 53 -5.89 11.84 -8.89
CA ALA A 53 -6.36 12.50 -10.10
C ALA A 53 -7.53 11.76 -10.78
N GLU A 54 -7.61 10.44 -10.64
CA GLU A 54 -8.68 9.58 -11.20
C GLU A 54 -9.92 9.47 -10.28
N THR A 55 -9.83 9.95 -9.04
CA THR A 55 -10.91 9.81 -8.03
C THR A 55 -11.39 11.15 -7.43
N PRO A 56 -11.61 12.19 -8.25
CA PRO A 56 -12.03 13.49 -7.73
C PRO A 56 -13.40 13.41 -7.04
N GLY A 57 -13.54 14.12 -5.91
CA GLY A 57 -14.79 14.18 -5.14
C GLY A 57 -15.12 12.93 -4.31
N ARG A 58 -14.30 11.87 -4.39
CA ARG A 58 -14.46 10.69 -3.54
C ARG A 58 -13.75 10.85 -2.21
N VAL A 59 -14.34 10.33 -1.14
CA VAL A 59 -13.76 10.37 0.21
C VAL A 59 -12.98 9.07 0.47
N LEU A 60 -11.71 9.20 0.85
CA LEU A 60 -10.92 8.08 1.37
C LEU A 60 -11.29 7.83 2.83
N LEU A 61 -11.77 6.63 3.15
CA LEU A 61 -12.29 6.30 4.48
C LEU A 61 -11.24 5.58 5.33
N SER A 62 -10.45 4.70 4.73
CA SER A 62 -9.41 3.97 5.45
C SER A 62 -8.20 3.65 4.58
N VAL A 63 -7.07 3.40 5.26
CA VAL A 63 -5.82 2.96 4.65
C VAL A 63 -5.37 1.68 5.34
N PHE A 64 -5.16 0.64 4.55
CA PHE A 64 -4.69 -0.66 4.99
C PHE A 64 -3.28 -0.92 4.46
N PHE A 65 -2.41 -1.43 5.32
CA PHE A 65 -1.10 -1.90 4.93
C PHE A 65 -1.07 -3.42 5.00
N GLY A 66 -0.61 -4.09 3.95
CA GLY A 66 -0.52 -5.54 3.91
C GLY A 66 0.50 -6.04 2.89
N GLY A 67 0.54 -7.37 2.71
CA GLY A 67 1.43 -8.03 1.77
C GLY A 67 2.36 -9.00 2.50
N GLY A 68 3.66 -8.76 2.42
CA GLY A 68 4.65 -9.41 3.25
C GLY A 68 4.53 -8.98 4.71
N THR A 69 5.47 -8.16 5.18
CA THR A 69 5.53 -7.73 6.57
C THR A 69 5.63 -6.21 6.65
N PRO A 70 4.50 -5.47 6.58
CA PRO A 70 4.51 -4.00 6.58
C PRO A 70 5.20 -3.38 7.80
N SER A 71 5.29 -4.09 8.92
CA SER A 71 6.05 -3.63 10.08
C SER A 71 7.57 -3.53 9.87
N LEU A 72 8.09 -3.96 8.71
CA LEU A 72 9.49 -3.76 8.29
C LEU A 72 9.71 -2.41 7.57
N MET A 73 8.65 -1.67 7.27
CA MET A 73 8.75 -0.34 6.67
C MET A 73 9.40 0.63 7.65
N GLU A 74 10.25 1.52 7.14
CA GLU A 74 10.81 2.60 7.95
C GLU A 74 9.70 3.56 8.40
N PRO A 75 9.73 4.09 9.63
CA PRO A 75 8.72 5.06 10.08
C PRO A 75 8.65 6.34 9.24
N GLY A 76 9.74 6.68 8.56
CA GLY A 76 9.83 7.83 7.66
C GLY A 76 9.36 7.55 6.23
N LEU A 77 8.88 6.33 5.93
CA LEU A 77 8.31 5.97 4.64
C LEU A 77 6.98 6.69 4.40
#